data_AF-D8M1W9-F1
#
_entry.id   AF-D8M1W9-F1
#
_cell.length_a   1.000
_cell.length_b   1.000
_cell.length_c   1.000
_cell.angle_alpha   90.00
_cell.angle_beta   90.00
_cell.angle_gamma   90.00
#
_symmetry.space_group_name_H-M   'P 1'
#
loop_
_entity.id
_entity.type
_entity.pdbx_description
1 polymer ?
#
loop_
_entity_poly.entity_id
_entity_poly.type
_entity_poly.pdbx_seq_one_letter_code
_entity_poly.pdbx_strand_id
1 'polypeptide(L)'
;MPEWYFTSTRVSRIKCFITDMMEPYVMVKHTPKTPLFDSRFMDYGYDKVALIEEFRQRNYKMMILNNAFAMDYPHPFSKFKTVYAQEEVQGKMEKVYRSILRRLEREYGGKPHFPICKRIQKSYYEPIPDE
;
A
#
# COMPACT_ATOMS: atom_id res chain seq x y z
N MET A 1 9.77 -4.00 -18.00
CA MET A 1 8.47 -3.45 -17.56
C MET A 1 7.70 -4.53 -16.82
N PRO A 2 6.84 -4.17 -15.84
CA PRO A 2 6.00 -5.13 -15.14
C PRO A 2 5.08 -5.91 -16.08
N GLU A 3 4.76 -7.17 -15.75
CA GLU A 3 3.94 -8.06 -16.58
C GLU A 3 2.59 -7.48 -16.98
N TRP A 4 1.93 -6.78 -16.06
CA TRP A 4 0.63 -6.14 -16.28
C TRP A 4 0.68 -5.03 -17.34
N TYR A 5 1.85 -4.47 -17.66
CA TYR A 5 1.99 -3.37 -18.62
C TYR A 5 1.61 -3.80 -20.04
N PHE A 6 1.89 -5.05 -20.40
CA PHE A 6 1.62 -5.60 -21.74
C PHE A 6 0.37 -6.49 -21.79
N THR A 7 -0.38 -6.55 -20.69
CA THR A 7 -1.59 -7.36 -20.61
C THR A 7 -2.73 -6.67 -21.36
N SER A 8 -3.53 -7.44 -22.09
CA SER A 8 -4.66 -6.94 -22.89
C SER A 8 -5.98 -6.86 -22.12
N THR A 9 -6.11 -7.61 -21.01
CA THR A 9 -7.29 -7.53 -20.14
C THR A 9 -7.32 -6.22 -19.38
N ARG A 10 -8.48 -5.75 -18.94
CA ARG A 10 -8.60 -4.47 -18.21
C ARG A 10 -8.08 -4.55 -16.77
N VAL A 11 -8.13 -5.72 -16.15
CA VAL A 11 -7.77 -5.90 -14.74
C VAL A 11 -6.90 -7.14 -14.57
N SER A 12 -5.92 -7.05 -13.67
CA SER A 12 -5.21 -8.22 -13.15
C SER A 12 -5.33 -8.27 -11.63
N ARG A 13 -5.54 -9.48 -11.08
CA ARG A 13 -5.45 -9.72 -9.64
C ARG A 13 -3.99 -9.72 -9.21
N ILE A 14 -3.69 -9.06 -8.09
CA ILE A 14 -2.36 -9.15 -7.46
C ILE A 14 -2.36 -10.40 -6.57
N LYS A 15 -1.40 -11.30 -6.75
CA LYS A 15 -1.33 -12.57 -6.01
C LYS A 15 -0.82 -12.37 -4.58
N CYS A 16 0.22 -11.55 -4.43
CA CYS A 16 0.83 -11.18 -3.16
C CYS A 16 1.66 -9.90 -3.35
N PHE A 17 1.92 -9.16 -2.26
CA PHE A 17 2.83 -8.02 -2.28
C PHE A 17 4.28 -8.46 -2.27
N ILE A 18 5.13 -7.72 -2.97
CA ILE A 18 6.56 -8.01 -3.08
C ILE A 18 7.27 -7.77 -1.73
N THR A 19 6.80 -6.77 -0.97
CA THR A 19 7.34 -6.37 0.34
C THR A 19 6.23 -5.82 1.25
N ASP A 20 6.51 -5.69 2.54
CA ASP A 20 5.58 -5.29 3.62
C ASP A 20 5.46 -3.77 3.82
N MET A 21 6.10 -2.97 2.96
CA MET A 21 6.11 -1.50 3.01
C MET A 21 5.80 -0.87 1.65
N MET A 22 4.97 -1.52 0.84
CA MET A 22 4.60 -0.98 -0.48
C MET A 22 3.69 0.25 -0.35
N GLU A 23 3.91 1.24 -1.22
CA GLU A 23 3.11 2.48 -1.29
C GLU A 23 2.41 2.65 -2.66
N PRO A 24 1.55 1.71 -3.10
CA PRO A 24 0.82 1.88 -4.35
C PRO A 24 -0.22 3.02 -4.24
N TYR A 25 -0.44 3.72 -5.36
CA TYR A 25 -1.63 4.54 -5.55
C TYR A 25 -2.84 3.63 -5.76
N VAL A 26 -3.89 3.81 -4.95
CA VAL A 26 -5.06 2.94 -4.96
C VAL A 26 -6.36 3.73 -5.10
N MET A 27 -7.33 3.12 -5.77
CA MET A 27 -8.72 3.55 -5.76
C MET A 27 -9.53 2.57 -4.92
N VAL A 28 -10.25 3.08 -3.94
CA VAL A 28 -11.04 2.26 -3.01
C VAL A 28 -12.49 2.72 -2.99
N LYS A 29 -13.41 1.78 -2.81
CA LYS A 29 -14.84 2.10 -2.66
C LYS A 29 -15.02 3.00 -1.43
N HIS A 30 -15.68 4.14 -1.61
CA HIS A 30 -16.00 5.05 -0.52
C HIS A 30 -17.16 4.49 0.30
N THR A 31 -16.87 4.06 1.53
CA THR A 31 -17.87 3.55 2.48
C THR A 31 -17.52 4.02 3.89
N PRO A 32 -18.48 4.08 4.83
CA PRO A 32 -18.19 4.40 6.23
C PRO A 32 -17.19 3.45 6.91
N LYS A 33 -16.94 2.26 6.32
CA LYS A 33 -16.01 1.25 6.84
C LYS A 33 -14.61 1.33 6.20
N THR A 34 -14.44 2.15 5.17
CA THR A 34 -13.18 2.30 4.45
C THR A 34 -12.15 2.93 5.39
N PRO A 35 -11.00 2.28 5.65
CA PRO A 35 -9.90 2.87 6.39
C PRO A 35 -9.57 4.28 5.90
N LEU A 36 -9.29 5.16 6.85
CA LEU A 36 -8.77 6.50 6.60
C LEU A 36 -7.29 6.54 7.01
N PHE A 37 -6.58 7.56 6.53
CA PHE A 37 -5.24 7.84 7.01
C PHE A 37 -5.21 8.07 8.52
N ASP A 38 -4.16 7.58 9.17
CA ASP A 38 -3.96 7.82 10.60
C ASP A 38 -3.47 9.26 10.81
N SER A 39 -4.28 10.07 11.48
CA SER A 39 -4.01 11.50 11.73
C SER A 39 -2.69 11.81 12.46
N ARG A 40 -2.02 10.81 13.03
CA ARG A 40 -0.71 10.98 13.68
C ARG A 40 0.44 11.12 12.69
N PHE A 41 0.26 10.68 11.44
CA PHE A 41 1.16 11.00 10.35
C PHE A 41 0.78 12.37 9.80
N MET A 42 1.52 13.39 10.23
CA MET A 42 1.37 14.75 9.72
C MET A 42 2.46 15.03 8.69
N ASP A 43 2.09 15.76 7.65
CA ASP A 43 2.93 16.22 6.55
C ASP A 43 3.57 15.11 5.69
N TYR A 44 4.62 14.44 6.18
CA TYR A 44 5.47 13.57 5.35
C TYR A 44 5.65 12.17 5.93
N GLY A 45 5.47 11.17 5.08
CA GLY A 45 5.91 9.79 5.27
C GLY A 45 4.97 8.90 6.08
N TYR A 46 5.07 7.58 5.83
CA TYR A 46 4.37 6.49 6.51
C TYR A 46 2.84 6.45 6.42
N ASP A 47 2.17 7.54 6.04
CA ASP A 47 0.72 7.62 5.87
C ASP A 47 0.21 6.58 4.86
N LYS A 48 0.82 6.53 3.66
CA LYS A 48 0.48 5.56 2.60
C LYS A 48 0.81 4.14 3.03
N VAL A 49 2.00 3.92 3.58
CA VAL A 49 2.43 2.59 4.08
C VAL A 49 1.42 2.06 5.09
N ALA A 50 1.07 2.85 6.09
CA ALA A 50 0.14 2.45 7.14
C ALA A 50 -1.27 2.17 6.60
N LEU A 51 -1.76 2.99 5.66
CA LEU A 51 -3.05 2.77 5.02
C LEU A 51 -3.07 1.45 4.22
N ILE A 52 -2.02 1.19 3.45
CA ILE A 52 -1.90 -0.02 2.64
C ILE A 52 -1.78 -1.26 3.51
N GLU A 53 -1.03 -1.19 4.61
CA GLU A 53 -0.94 -2.26 5.60
C GLU A 53 -2.30 -2.53 6.26
N GLU A 54 -3.08 -1.49 6.56
CA GLU A 54 -4.43 -1.66 7.09
C GLU A 54 -5.37 -2.34 6.08
N PHE A 55 -5.31 -1.99 4.78
CA PHE A 55 -6.05 -2.73 3.75
C PHE A 55 -5.60 -4.19 3.66
N ARG A 56 -4.29 -4.45 3.79
CA ARG A 56 -3.72 -5.79 3.74
C ARG A 56 -4.24 -6.65 4.89
N GLN A 57 -4.16 -6.15 6.11
CA GLN A 57 -4.65 -6.81 7.33
C GLN A 57 -6.17 -7.02 7.34
N ARG A 58 -6.92 -6.12 6.68
CA ARG A 58 -8.37 -6.25 6.48
C ARG A 58 -8.77 -7.12 5.29
N ASN A 59 -7.81 -7.79 4.65
CA ASN A 59 -8.01 -8.72 3.53
C ASN A 59 -8.71 -8.10 2.30
N TYR A 60 -8.35 -6.86 1.96
CA TYR A 60 -8.83 -6.24 0.73
C TYR A 60 -8.36 -7.04 -0.49
N LYS A 61 -9.21 -7.11 -1.52
CA LYS A 61 -8.83 -7.67 -2.83
C LYS A 61 -7.98 -6.64 -3.56
N MET A 62 -6.69 -6.93 -3.69
CA MET A 62 -5.75 -6.06 -4.40
C MET A 62 -5.75 -6.42 -5.89
N MET A 63 -6.00 -5.43 -6.72
CA MET A 63 -6.07 -5.55 -8.17
C MET A 63 -5.34 -4.38 -8.81
N ILE A 64 -4.82 -4.58 -10.01
CA ILE A 64 -4.26 -3.52 -10.83
C ILE A 64 -5.18 -3.27 -12.02
N LEU A 65 -5.43 -1.99 -12.29
CA LEU A 65 -6.08 -1.55 -13.51
C LEU A 65 -5.02 -1.55 -14.61
N ASN A 66 -5.11 -2.51 -15.52
CA ASN A 66 -4.22 -2.58 -16.67
C ASN A 66 -4.59 -1.46 -17.66
N ASN A 67 -3.63 -1.07 -18.50
CA ASN A 67 -3.80 -0.09 -19.58
C ASN A 67 -4.30 1.30 -19.10
N ALA A 68 -4.23 1.59 -17.80
CA ALA A 68 -4.49 2.90 -17.21
C ALA A 68 -3.24 3.37 -16.46
N PHE A 69 -2.88 4.63 -16.67
CA PHE A 69 -1.63 5.19 -16.17
C PHE A 69 -1.88 6.53 -15.50
N ALA A 70 -1.20 6.73 -14.38
CA ALA A 70 -1.06 8.02 -13.72
C ALA A 70 0.43 8.33 -13.63
N MET A 71 0.78 9.61 -13.74
CA MET A 71 2.15 10.08 -13.58
C MET A 71 2.26 10.80 -12.24
N ASP A 72 3.16 10.31 -11.39
CA ASP A 72 3.58 11.02 -10.19
C ASP A 72 4.78 11.89 -10.56
N TYR A 73 4.57 13.21 -10.57
CA TYR A 73 5.61 14.15 -10.93
C TYR A 73 6.36 14.60 -9.67
N PRO A 74 7.69 14.38 -9.58
CA PRO A 74 8.45 14.74 -8.40
C PRO A 74 8.38 16.26 -8.17
N HIS A 75 8.03 16.64 -6.94
CA HIS A 75 8.06 18.04 -6.53
C HIS A 75 9.41 18.40 -5.90
N PRO A 76 9.83 19.68 -5.94
CA PRO A 76 11.00 20.14 -5.19
C PRO A 76 10.90 19.84 -3.70
N PHE A 77 12.04 19.73 -3.02
CA PHE A 77 12.06 19.51 -1.57
C PHE A 77 11.41 20.68 -0.84
N SER A 78 10.32 20.37 -0.14
CA SER A 78 9.64 21.31 0.74
C SER A 78 10.35 21.41 2.09
N LYS A 79 10.03 22.45 2.87
CA LYS A 79 10.47 22.56 4.28
C LYS A 79 10.05 21.33 5.09
N PHE A 80 8.86 20.78 4.81
CA PHE A 80 8.35 19.57 5.45
C PHE A 80 9.22 18.35 5.17
N LYS A 81 9.75 18.19 3.95
CA LYS A 81 10.67 17.09 3.62
C LYS A 81 11.96 17.17 4.44
N THR A 82 12.49 18.37 4.66
CA THR A 82 13.70 18.58 5.47
C THR A 82 13.45 18.24 6.94
N VAL A 83 12.31 18.67 7.49
CA VAL A 83 11.91 18.31 8.87
C VAL A 83 11.74 16.80 9.00
N TYR A 84 11.03 16.17 8.06
CA TYR A 84 10.85 14.72 8.04
C TYR A 84 12.18 13.97 8.03
N ALA A 85 13.16 14.39 7.23
CA ALA A 85 14.47 13.73 7.20
C ALA A 85 15.15 13.73 8.58
N GLN A 86 14.95 14.75 9.39
CA GLN A 86 15.46 14.80 10.77
C GLN A 86 14.65 13.90 11.71
N GLU A 87 13.32 13.90 11.60
CA GLU A 87 12.43 13.06 12.40
C GLU A 87 12.55 11.56 12.09
N GLU A 88 12.88 11.23 10.83
CA GLU A 88 13.14 9.88 10.33
C GLU A 88 14.38 9.30 11.00
N VAL A 89 15.47 10.08 11.13
CA VAL A 89 16.66 9.69 11.90
C VAL A 89 16.33 9.40 13.36
N GLN A 90 15.34 10.10 13.93
CA GLN A 90 14.87 9.87 15.31
C GLN A 90 13.87 8.70 15.44
N GLY A 91 13.47 8.09 14.32
CA GLY A 91 12.51 6.98 14.28
C GLY A 91 11.11 7.38 14.76
N LYS A 92 10.74 8.67 14.69
CA LYS A 92 9.47 9.17 15.24
C LYS A 92 8.27 8.53 14.53
N MET A 93 8.27 8.52 13.20
CA MET A 93 7.20 7.93 12.40
C MET A 93 7.17 6.40 12.49
N GLU A 94 8.35 5.77 12.59
CA GLU A 94 8.45 4.33 12.79
C GLU A 94 7.78 3.88 14.11
N LYS A 95 7.95 4.65 15.20
CA LYS A 95 7.27 4.38 16.48
C LYS A 95 5.74 4.44 16.34
N VAL A 96 5.23 5.43 15.60
CA VAL A 96 3.80 5.55 15.31
C VAL A 96 3.31 4.34 14.51
N TYR A 97 4.03 3.98 13.45
CA TYR A 97 3.74 2.81 12.60
C TYR A 97 3.73 1.51 13.40
N ARG A 98 4.72 1.27 14.27
CA ARG A 98 4.74 0.10 15.17
C ARG A 98 3.54 0.08 16.13
N SER A 99 3.02 1.23 16.55
CA SER A 99 1.78 1.27 17.34
C SER A 99 0.56 0.83 16.53
N ILE A 100 0.51 1.20 15.24
CA ILE A 100 -0.55 0.79 14.31
C ILE A 100 -0.48 -0.71 14.07
N LEU A 101 0.71 -1.26 13.78
CA LEU A 101 0.89 -2.69 13.61
C LEU A 101 0.40 -3.48 14.82
N ARG A 102 0.69 -3.03 16.04
CA ARG A 102 0.19 -3.67 17.27
C ARG A 102 -1.34 -3.60 17.40
N ARG A 103 -1.97 -2.49 16.99
CA ARG A 103 -3.44 -2.37 16.94
C ARG A 103 -4.01 -3.35 15.92
N LEU A 104 -3.47 -3.37 14.70
CA LEU A 104 -3.94 -4.24 13.62
C LEU A 104 -3.78 -5.71 13.97
N GLU A 105 -2.67 -6.11 14.59
CA GLU A 105 -2.45 -7.49 15.05
C GLU A 105 -3.51 -7.91 16.07
N ARG A 106 -3.83 -7.05 17.04
CA ARG A 106 -4.90 -7.32 18.01
C ARG A 106 -6.28 -7.47 17.36
N GLU A 107 -6.58 -6.69 16.33
CA GLU A 107 -7.91 -6.65 15.68
C GLU A 107 -8.08 -7.71 14.59
N TYR A 108 -6.98 -8.06 13.90
CA TYR A 108 -6.98 -8.84 12.67
C TYR A 108 -5.92 -9.96 12.60
N GLY A 109 -5.00 -10.11 13.56
CA GLY A 109 -3.88 -11.06 13.47
C GLY A 109 -4.27 -12.53 13.28
N GLY A 110 -5.42 -12.94 13.83
CA GLY A 110 -5.98 -14.29 13.64
C GLY A 110 -6.85 -14.46 12.38
N LYS A 111 -7.02 -13.41 11.57
CA LYS A 111 -7.88 -13.41 10.38
C LYS A 111 -7.05 -13.55 9.11
N PRO A 112 -7.65 -14.02 8.00
CA PRO A 112 -7.00 -13.97 6.70
C PRO A 112 -6.59 -12.53 6.38
N HIS A 113 -5.41 -12.36 5.81
CA HIS A 113 -4.89 -11.08 5.33
C HIS A 113 -4.37 -11.25 3.91
N PHE A 114 -4.26 -10.14 3.18
CA PHE A 114 -3.66 -10.17 1.86
C PHE A 114 -2.15 -10.52 1.99
N PRO A 115 -1.64 -11.51 1.24
CA PRO A 115 -0.34 -12.09 1.50
C PRO A 115 0.83 -11.23 1.00
N ILE A 116 1.98 -11.37 1.65
CA ILE A 116 3.29 -10.96 1.13
C ILE A 116 3.97 -12.20 0.55
N CYS A 117 4.63 -12.04 -0.60
CA CYS A 117 5.28 -13.13 -1.29
C CYS A 117 6.47 -13.65 -0.48
N LYS A 118 6.42 -14.90 -0.02
CA LYS A 118 7.53 -15.53 0.74
C LYS A 118 8.78 -15.81 -0.11
N ARG A 119 8.61 -15.82 -1.43
CA ARG A 119 9.65 -16.13 -2.43
C ARG A 119 9.40 -15.27 -3.67
N ILE A 120 10.44 -15.07 -4.47
CA ILE A 120 10.32 -14.46 -5.79
C ILE A 120 9.33 -15.27 -6.63
N GLN A 121 8.33 -14.59 -7.19
CA GLN A 121 7.34 -15.21 -8.05
C GLN A 121 7.80 -15.15 -9.50
N LYS A 122 7.45 -16.18 -10.29
CA LYS A 122 7.56 -16.10 -11.75
C LYS A 122 6.57 -15.08 -12.34
N SER A 123 5.47 -14.84 -11.65
CA SER A 123 4.45 -13.87 -12.02
C SER A 123 3.65 -13.42 -10.80
N TYR A 124 3.55 -12.10 -10.60
CA TYR A 124 2.85 -11.48 -9.47
C TYR A 124 1.39 -11.15 -9.77
N TYR A 125 1.01 -11.16 -11.05
CA TYR A 125 -0.29 -10.72 -11.54
C TYR A 125 -1.01 -11.87 -12.23
N GLU A 126 -2.33 -11.86 -12.16
CA GLU A 126 -3.19 -12.84 -12.83
C GLU A 126 -4.25 -12.08 -13.63
N PRO A 127 -4.17 -12.05 -14.96
CA PRO A 127 -5.16 -11.38 -15.81
C PRO A 127 -6.55 -11.96 -15.57
N ILE A 128 -7.54 -11.10 -15.38
CA ILE A 128 -8.95 -11.49 -15.31
C ILE A 128 -9.54 -11.29 -16.71
N PRO A 129 -10.13 -12.32 -17.34
CA PRO A 129 -10.77 -12.18 -18.65
C PRO A 129 -11.82 -11.07 -18.64
N ASP A 130 -11.85 -10.27 -19.69
CA ASP A 130 -12.93 -9.31 -19.90
C ASP A 130 -14.20 -10.08 -20.29
N GLU A 131 -15.34 -9.73 -19.69
CA GLU A 131 -16.67 -10.29 -20.03
C GLU A 131 -17.15 -9.84 -21.41
#